data_AF-A0AB39RN38-F1
#
_entry.id   AF-A0AB39RN38-F1
#
_cell.length_a   1.000
_cell.length_b   1.000
_cell.length_c   1.000
_cell.angle_alpha   90.00
_cell.angle_beta   90.00
_cell.angle_gamma   90.00
#
_symmetry.space_group_name_H-M   'P 1'
#
loop_
_entity.id
_entity.type
_entity.pdbx_description
1 polymer ?
#
loop_
_entity_poly.entity_id
_entity_poly.type
_entity_poly.pdbx_seq_one_letter_code
_entity_poly.pdbx_strand_id
1 'polypeptide(L)'
;MPYPPTTPERPGRLTGPARAVLLSVALGTTAALTTACSGPGGVDLGTDWKGSSTFALAKVNGLVTVVGINPDKSRAQSLAVVPQQADDDDSISPHIVRLADGRWLLTVPRKGGKPDRRYEIDRKDHTLDGMTGDERLRRILPGKTLVAEVAGLPDTKAASGTADSSVLVRDPADWTTERELKVPGTVTLAASDAASDTVCLGSGSGTGTKISAARLTDGRITSVRVPSGLDVQDLACPSGHPVVVGSPASGAPGKSGAVKVALRRDADATAVSVDGGRADAVAATGSSIVVAVAAGGDTELVEVDATTGKELHRARVKGLTGSLDLTHTSAGWLVYAENTVTRVDLTTGKAKRFDLPGTLLDS
;
A
#
# COMPACT_ATOMS: atom_id res chain seq x y z
N MET A 1 -2.10 73.89 -34.53
CA MET A 1 -2.43 74.86 -33.47
C MET A 1 -1.29 74.88 -32.45
N PRO A 2 -1.02 76.04 -31.80
CA PRO A 2 0.31 76.46 -31.36
C PRO A 2 0.73 76.02 -29.94
N TYR A 3 2.01 76.26 -29.65
CA TYR A 3 2.76 76.18 -28.38
C TYR A 3 2.42 77.36 -27.41
N PRO A 4 2.95 77.41 -26.16
CA PRO A 4 2.28 77.77 -24.89
C PRO A 4 2.51 79.25 -24.48
N PRO A 5 2.19 79.71 -23.24
CA PRO A 5 3.18 79.61 -22.13
C PRO A 5 2.64 79.66 -20.65
N THR A 6 3.60 79.58 -19.71
CA THR A 6 3.69 80.13 -18.32
C THR A 6 3.05 79.45 -17.08
N THR A 7 3.92 78.98 -16.17
CA THR A 7 3.86 78.91 -14.68
C THR A 7 3.83 80.32 -14.03
N PRO A 8 3.70 80.57 -12.69
CA PRO A 8 3.90 79.72 -11.48
C PRO A 8 2.89 79.98 -10.28
N GLU A 9 3.23 79.39 -9.11
CA GLU A 9 2.93 79.83 -7.71
C GLU A 9 2.08 78.91 -6.79
N ARG A 10 2.78 78.25 -5.85
CA ARG A 10 2.36 77.94 -4.45
C ARG A 10 2.64 79.21 -3.59
N PRO A 11 2.17 79.40 -2.33
CA PRO A 11 1.83 78.42 -1.28
C PRO A 11 0.66 78.84 -0.33
N GLY A 12 0.28 77.99 0.64
CA GLY A 12 -0.62 78.45 1.71
C GLY A 12 -1.11 77.37 2.66
N ARG A 13 -0.36 77.16 3.74
CA ARG A 13 -0.62 76.30 4.91
C ARG A 13 -1.60 77.01 5.88
N LEU A 14 -2.14 76.26 6.85
CA LEU A 14 -2.72 76.61 8.18
C LEU A 14 -3.97 75.69 8.38
N THR A 15 -4.25 74.94 9.45
CA THR A 15 -3.83 74.93 10.87
C THR A 15 -4.36 73.62 11.52
N GLY A 16 -3.64 73.03 12.48
CA GLY A 16 -4.13 71.93 13.37
C GLY A 16 -5.04 72.48 14.50
N PRO A 17 -5.05 71.93 15.76
CA PRO A 17 -4.66 70.64 16.33
C PRO A 17 -5.87 69.93 17.05
N ALA A 18 -5.82 68.70 17.60
CA ALA A 18 -5.41 68.39 18.97
C ALA A 18 -5.69 66.90 19.35
N ARG A 19 -4.80 66.36 20.21
CA ARG A 19 -4.91 65.13 21.06
C ARG A 19 -6.13 65.21 22.00
N ALA A 20 -6.70 64.20 22.67
CA ALA A 20 -6.56 62.75 22.94
C ALA A 20 -7.95 62.30 23.50
N VAL A 21 -8.37 61.04 23.56
CA VAL A 21 -8.15 60.05 24.66
C VAL A 21 -9.04 58.82 24.34
N LEU A 22 -8.54 57.65 24.76
CA LEU A 22 -9.07 56.27 24.69
C LEU A 22 -10.55 56.05 25.11
N LEU A 23 -11.18 55.01 24.52
CA LEU A 23 -11.70 53.83 25.26
C LEU A 23 -12.26 52.75 24.31
N SER A 24 -11.66 51.55 24.42
CA SER A 24 -12.21 50.17 24.37
C SER A 24 -13.13 49.68 23.25
N VAL A 25 -12.90 48.39 22.88
CA VAL A 25 -13.74 47.37 22.20
C VAL A 25 -12.95 46.82 20.98
N ALA A 26 -12.63 45.54 20.78
CA ALA A 26 -13.05 44.26 21.34
C ALA A 26 -11.90 43.25 21.23
N LEU A 27 -11.92 42.20 22.08
CA LEU A 27 -11.21 40.95 21.82
C LEU A 27 -11.77 40.31 20.55
N GLY A 28 -11.08 40.50 19.43
CA GLY A 28 -11.22 39.65 18.26
C GLY A 28 -10.31 38.44 18.45
N THR A 29 -10.89 37.30 18.81
CA THR A 29 -10.25 35.99 18.66
C THR A 29 -9.71 35.89 17.24
N THR A 30 -8.40 35.99 17.09
CA THR A 30 -7.69 35.52 15.90
C THR A 30 -7.78 34.00 15.92
N ALA A 31 -8.91 33.49 15.43
CA ALA A 31 -8.95 32.15 14.88
C ALA A 31 -7.95 32.16 13.73
N ALA A 32 -6.76 31.60 13.98
CA ALA A 32 -5.87 31.20 12.92
C ALA A 32 -6.61 30.16 12.10
N LEU A 33 -7.34 30.62 11.08
CA LEU A 33 -7.75 29.81 9.95
C LEU A 33 -6.43 29.34 9.32
N THR A 34 -5.97 28.17 9.72
CA THR A 34 -5.03 27.40 8.91
C THR A 34 -5.80 27.09 7.64
N THR A 35 -5.70 27.98 6.66
CA THR A 35 -6.16 27.72 5.30
C THR A 35 -5.38 26.51 4.84
N ALA A 36 -6.00 25.33 4.93
CA ALA A 36 -5.55 24.18 4.17
C ALA A 36 -5.55 24.65 2.72
N CYS A 37 -4.35 24.83 2.16
CA CYS A 37 -4.22 25.12 0.75
C CYS A 37 -4.75 23.88 0.04
N SER A 38 -5.96 23.97 -0.51
CA SER A 38 -6.48 22.93 -1.37
C SER A 38 -5.47 22.69 -2.48
N GLY A 39 -4.92 21.48 -2.51
CA GLY A 39 -3.99 21.05 -3.54
C GLY A 39 -4.69 20.87 -4.89
N PRO A 40 -3.92 20.45 -5.91
CA PRO A 40 -4.46 20.19 -7.24
C PRO A 40 -5.75 19.37 -7.20
N GLY A 41 -6.77 19.84 -7.93
CA GLY A 41 -8.05 19.13 -8.05
C GLY A 41 -8.89 19.03 -6.77
N GLY A 42 -8.65 19.89 -5.77
CA GLY A 42 -9.49 19.98 -4.57
C GLY A 42 -9.13 18.96 -3.48
N VAL A 43 -7.93 18.38 -3.53
CA VAL A 43 -7.41 17.50 -2.47
C VAL A 43 -6.62 18.32 -1.45
N ASP A 44 -7.02 18.30 -0.18
CA ASP A 44 -6.25 18.98 0.87
C ASP A 44 -4.95 18.21 1.16
N LEU A 45 -3.82 18.84 0.86
CA LEU A 45 -2.50 18.24 1.06
C LEU A 45 -1.97 18.53 2.46
N GLY A 46 -1.53 17.47 3.13
CA GLY A 46 -0.81 17.51 4.38
C GLY A 46 0.68 17.77 4.17
N THR A 47 1.40 17.81 5.29
CA THR A 47 2.82 18.17 5.34
C THR A 47 3.67 17.17 6.11
N ASP A 48 3.10 16.08 6.64
CA ASP A 48 3.79 15.11 7.50
C ASP A 48 4.66 14.09 6.72
N TRP A 49 5.28 14.50 5.62
CA TRP A 49 6.18 13.68 4.79
C TRP A 49 7.29 12.99 5.60
N LYS A 50 7.86 13.72 6.57
CA LYS A 50 8.91 13.21 7.44
C LYS A 50 8.37 12.21 8.48
N GLY A 51 7.16 12.44 9.00
CA GLY A 51 6.54 11.58 9.99
C GLY A 51 5.90 10.32 9.40
N SER A 52 5.59 10.31 8.11
CA SER A 52 5.09 9.12 7.43
C SER A 52 6.19 8.06 7.29
N SER A 53 5.96 6.88 7.82
CA SER A 53 6.90 5.75 7.71
C SER A 53 6.45 4.71 6.68
N THR A 54 5.17 4.75 6.28
CA THR A 54 4.61 3.97 5.18
C THR A 54 3.71 4.84 4.33
N PHE A 55 3.48 4.42 3.08
CA PHE A 55 2.64 5.11 2.13
C PHE A 55 1.60 4.14 1.57
N ALA A 56 0.45 4.68 1.21
CA ALA A 56 -0.62 3.97 0.53
C ALA A 56 -1.13 4.82 -0.64
N LEU A 57 -1.94 4.23 -1.50
CA LEU A 57 -2.70 4.94 -2.53
C LEU A 57 -4.16 4.97 -2.14
N ALA A 58 -4.78 6.13 -2.28
CA ALA A 58 -6.22 6.28 -2.09
C ALA A 58 -6.84 7.15 -3.17
N LYS A 59 -8.11 6.91 -3.47
CA LYS A 59 -8.95 7.77 -4.27
C LYS A 59 -9.56 8.85 -3.39
N VAL A 60 -9.07 10.08 -3.52
CA VAL A 60 -9.53 11.25 -2.78
C VAL A 60 -10.15 12.22 -3.79
N ASN A 61 -11.45 12.52 -3.64
CA ASN A 61 -12.19 13.38 -4.57
C ASN A 61 -12.07 12.95 -6.05
N GLY A 62 -12.02 11.64 -6.29
CA GLY A 62 -11.88 11.07 -7.63
C GLY A 62 -10.44 10.97 -8.15
N LEU A 63 -9.44 11.48 -7.42
CA LEU A 63 -8.04 11.51 -7.83
C LEU A 63 -7.21 10.47 -7.09
N VAL A 64 -6.30 9.80 -7.81
CA VAL A 64 -5.30 8.92 -7.20
C VAL A 64 -4.32 9.79 -6.40
N THR A 65 -4.18 9.48 -5.11
CA THR A 65 -3.44 10.30 -4.15
C THR A 65 -2.53 9.41 -3.33
N VAL A 66 -1.26 9.80 -3.22
CA VAL A 66 -0.31 9.21 -2.27
C VAL A 66 -0.68 9.67 -0.87
N VAL A 67 -0.98 8.73 0.00
CA VAL A 67 -1.31 8.95 1.40
C VAL A 67 -0.13 8.55 2.27
N GLY A 68 0.40 9.49 3.03
CA GLY A 68 1.40 9.23 4.04
C GLY A 68 0.76 8.79 5.35
N ILE A 69 1.21 7.68 5.91
CA ILE A 69 0.71 7.13 7.16
C ILE A 69 1.79 7.25 8.23
N ASN A 70 1.42 7.90 9.34
CA ASN A 70 2.23 8.04 10.54
C ASN A 70 1.66 7.09 11.63
N PRO A 71 2.23 5.88 11.80
CA PRO A 71 1.72 4.90 12.75
C PRO A 71 1.80 5.40 14.19
N ASP A 72 2.86 6.12 14.56
CA ASP A 72 3.10 6.61 15.92
C ASP A 72 1.99 7.56 16.37
N LYS A 73 1.61 8.50 15.49
CA LYS A 73 0.51 9.45 15.73
C LYS A 73 -0.86 8.85 15.42
N SER A 74 -0.92 7.72 14.74
CA SER A 74 -2.14 7.09 14.23
C SER A 74 -2.93 8.08 13.36
N ARG A 75 -2.27 8.55 12.30
CA ARG A 75 -2.81 9.55 11.38
C ARG A 75 -2.38 9.24 9.96
N ALA A 76 -3.27 9.51 9.01
CA ALA A 76 -2.97 9.52 7.59
C ALA A 76 -3.21 10.93 7.00
N GLN A 77 -2.46 11.30 5.97
CA GLN A 77 -2.62 12.55 5.23
C GLN A 77 -2.40 12.33 3.74
N SER A 78 -3.18 13.00 2.90
CA SER A 78 -2.87 13.13 1.48
C SER A 78 -1.57 13.93 1.35
N LEU A 79 -0.57 13.41 0.65
CA LEU A 79 0.73 14.06 0.51
C LEU A 79 0.98 14.56 -0.91
N ALA A 80 0.62 13.76 -1.92
CA ALA A 80 0.75 14.16 -3.31
C ALA A 80 -0.40 13.60 -4.15
N VAL A 81 -0.94 14.42 -5.05
CA VAL A 81 -1.86 13.94 -6.09
C VAL A 81 -1.02 13.38 -7.24
N VAL A 82 -1.35 12.18 -7.67
CA VAL A 82 -0.68 11.53 -8.79
C VAL A 82 -1.07 12.25 -10.09
N PRO A 83 -0.12 12.66 -10.95
CA PRO A 83 -0.45 13.33 -12.20
C PRO A 83 -1.33 12.45 -13.10
N GLN A 84 -2.60 12.85 -13.26
CA GLN A 84 -3.55 12.14 -14.12
C GLN A 84 -3.38 12.51 -15.58
N GLN A 85 -3.62 11.53 -16.44
CA GLN A 85 -3.50 11.64 -17.89
C GLN A 85 -4.68 10.93 -18.56
N ALA A 86 -5.08 11.41 -19.75
CA ALA A 86 -6.28 10.91 -20.43
C ALA A 86 -6.24 9.41 -20.77
N ASP A 87 -5.04 8.84 -20.88
CA ASP A 87 -4.81 7.43 -21.15
C ASP A 87 -4.44 6.59 -19.91
N ASP A 88 -4.66 7.08 -18.68
CA ASP A 88 -4.64 6.22 -17.49
C ASP A 88 -5.82 5.24 -17.52
N ASP A 89 -5.64 4.00 -17.09
CA ASP A 89 -6.71 2.98 -17.03
C ASP A 89 -7.32 2.87 -15.62
N ASP A 90 -8.39 3.62 -15.39
CA ASP A 90 -9.08 3.68 -14.09
C ASP A 90 -9.80 2.38 -13.68
N SER A 91 -9.83 1.35 -14.53
CA SER A 91 -10.39 0.05 -14.14
C SER A 91 -9.37 -0.89 -13.48
N ILE A 92 -8.10 -0.52 -13.51
CA ILE A 92 -7.00 -1.29 -12.93
C ILE A 92 -6.40 -0.43 -11.84
N SER A 93 -6.30 -0.96 -10.63
CA SER A 93 -5.75 -0.21 -9.51
C SER A 93 -4.28 0.12 -9.76
N PRO A 94 -3.83 1.36 -9.44
CA PRO A 94 -2.42 1.66 -9.37
C PRO A 94 -1.76 0.90 -8.21
N HIS A 95 -0.45 0.76 -8.26
CA HIS A 95 0.33 0.02 -7.27
C HIS A 95 1.40 0.88 -6.63
N ILE A 96 1.64 0.70 -5.33
CA ILE A 96 2.71 1.34 -4.58
C ILE A 96 3.57 0.27 -3.88
N VAL A 97 4.88 0.47 -3.85
CA VAL A 97 5.78 -0.49 -3.21
C VAL A 97 7.03 0.19 -2.69
N ARG A 98 7.59 -0.37 -1.61
CA ARG A 98 8.89 0.02 -1.07
C ARG A 98 9.99 -0.94 -1.52
N LEU A 99 11.02 -0.41 -2.17
CA LEU A 99 12.21 -1.18 -2.55
C LEU A 99 13.12 -1.47 -1.35
N ALA A 100 14.05 -2.42 -1.51
CA ALA A 100 15.02 -2.80 -0.48
C ALA A 100 15.95 -1.64 -0.06
N ASP A 101 16.25 -0.72 -0.97
CA ASP A 101 17.03 0.49 -0.69
C ASP A 101 16.23 1.59 0.04
N GLY A 102 14.92 1.35 0.26
CA GLY A 102 14.02 2.23 0.98
C GLY A 102 13.28 3.24 0.12
N ARG A 103 13.56 3.31 -1.20
CA ARG A 103 12.79 4.12 -2.15
C ARG A 103 11.37 3.58 -2.27
N TRP A 104 10.43 4.47 -2.57
CA TRP A 104 9.04 4.12 -2.82
C TRP A 104 8.67 4.41 -4.26
N LEU A 105 8.07 3.43 -4.91
CA LEU A 105 7.64 3.52 -6.29
C LEU A 105 6.14 3.37 -6.40
N LEU A 106 5.56 4.14 -7.31
CA LEU A 106 4.17 4.09 -7.71
C LEU A 106 4.11 3.72 -9.20
N THR A 107 3.19 2.84 -9.56
CA THR A 107 2.88 2.49 -10.95
C THR A 107 1.41 2.79 -11.26
N VAL A 108 1.15 3.47 -12.38
CA VAL A 108 -0.19 3.82 -12.86
C VAL A 108 -0.44 3.12 -14.21
N PRO A 109 -1.40 2.17 -14.25
CA PRO A 109 -1.79 1.46 -15.47
C PRO A 109 -2.24 2.39 -16.60
N ARG A 110 -1.90 2.04 -17.84
CA ARG A 110 -2.31 2.80 -19.03
C ARG A 110 -3.21 2.03 -19.99
N LYS A 111 -4.18 2.76 -20.55
CA LYS A 111 -5.11 2.27 -21.58
C LYS A 111 -4.36 1.89 -22.87
N GLY A 112 -4.95 0.95 -23.61
CA GLY A 112 -4.49 0.59 -24.95
C GLY A 112 -3.17 -0.19 -24.97
N GLY A 113 -2.81 -0.82 -23.85
CA GLY A 113 -1.64 -1.69 -23.77
C GLY A 113 -0.29 -0.98 -23.80
N LYS A 114 -0.28 0.32 -23.50
CA LYS A 114 0.96 1.11 -23.38
C LYS A 114 1.70 0.74 -22.08
N PRO A 115 3.02 0.95 -22.01
CA PRO A 115 3.76 0.86 -20.75
C PRO A 115 3.13 1.71 -19.67
N ASP A 116 3.10 1.19 -18.44
CA ASP A 116 2.57 1.89 -17.28
C ASP A 116 3.41 3.14 -16.97
N ARG A 117 2.80 4.14 -16.32
CA ARG A 117 3.60 5.25 -15.78
C ARG A 117 4.19 4.84 -14.46
N ARG A 118 5.40 5.30 -14.19
CA ARG A 118 6.07 5.06 -12.92
C ARG A 118 6.52 6.38 -12.31
N TYR A 119 6.41 6.46 -11.00
CA TYR A 119 6.86 7.61 -10.23
C TYR A 119 7.65 7.13 -9.01
N GLU A 120 8.75 7.81 -8.72
CA GLU A 120 9.43 7.70 -7.43
C GLU A 120 8.87 8.76 -6.48
N ILE A 121 8.65 8.40 -5.21
CA ILE A 121 8.22 9.35 -4.18
C ILE A 121 9.45 10.06 -3.62
N ASP A 122 9.66 11.32 -4.00
CA ASP A 122 10.70 12.15 -3.40
C ASP A 122 10.18 12.75 -2.09
N ARG A 123 10.66 12.17 -0.98
CA ARG A 123 10.31 12.59 0.37
C ARG A 123 11.00 13.88 0.82
N LYS A 124 12.08 14.29 0.16
CA LYS A 124 12.86 15.47 0.48
C LYS A 124 12.27 16.69 -0.21
N ASP A 125 11.96 16.55 -1.50
CA ASP A 125 11.42 17.63 -2.32
C ASP A 125 9.88 17.62 -2.34
N HIS A 126 9.25 16.62 -1.73
CA HIS A 126 7.79 16.45 -1.59
C HIS A 126 7.08 16.33 -2.95
N THR A 127 7.70 15.59 -3.88
CA THR A 127 7.24 15.43 -5.27
C THR A 127 7.07 13.97 -5.66
N LEU A 128 6.49 13.78 -6.85
CA LEU A 128 6.45 12.50 -7.55
C LEU A 128 7.28 12.64 -8.82
N ASP A 129 8.42 11.99 -8.84
CA ASP A 129 9.39 12.13 -9.92
C ASP A 129 9.11 11.08 -10.98
N GLY A 130 8.76 11.55 -12.18
CA GLY A 130 8.40 10.68 -13.30
C GLY A 130 9.58 9.83 -13.75
N MET A 131 9.36 8.52 -13.81
CA MET A 131 10.29 7.55 -14.38
C MET A 131 9.76 7.07 -15.73
N THR A 132 10.67 6.71 -16.62
CA THR A 132 10.28 5.99 -17.84
C THR A 132 9.80 4.59 -17.46
N GLY A 133 8.52 4.32 -17.70
CA GLY A 133 8.00 2.96 -17.74
C GLY A 133 8.18 2.37 -19.14
N ASP A 134 8.57 1.11 -19.20
CA ASP A 134 8.82 0.37 -20.43
C ASP A 134 7.88 -0.83 -20.60
N GLU A 135 7.21 -1.26 -19.52
CA GLU A 135 6.29 -2.40 -19.51
C GLU A 135 4.93 -2.07 -18.91
N ARG A 136 3.92 -2.87 -19.25
CA ARG A 136 2.51 -2.67 -18.87
C ARG A 136 2.05 -3.68 -17.82
N LEU A 137 1.10 -3.30 -16.98
CA LEU A 137 0.29 -4.18 -16.13
C LEU A 137 1.10 -5.23 -15.35
N ARG A 138 2.21 -4.78 -14.73
CA ARG A 138 3.07 -5.63 -13.93
C ARG A 138 3.11 -5.13 -12.49
N ARG A 139 2.81 -6.02 -11.54
CA ARG A 139 3.06 -5.71 -10.12
C ARG A 139 4.55 -5.76 -9.86
N ILE A 140 5.06 -4.73 -9.20
CA ILE A 140 6.46 -4.64 -8.78
C ILE A 140 6.59 -5.33 -7.43
N LEU A 141 7.48 -6.32 -7.38
CA LEU A 141 7.80 -7.09 -6.18
C LEU A 141 9.29 -6.91 -5.85
N PRO A 142 9.64 -6.24 -4.74
CA PRO A 142 11.01 -6.01 -4.37
C PRO A 142 11.68 -7.31 -3.90
N GLY A 143 12.84 -7.61 -4.47
CA GLY A 143 13.84 -8.49 -3.87
C GLY A 143 14.89 -7.68 -3.12
N LYS A 144 15.97 -8.34 -2.72
CA LYS A 144 17.07 -7.73 -1.96
C LYS A 144 17.94 -6.83 -2.82
N THR A 145 18.27 -7.28 -4.02
CA THR A 145 19.13 -6.59 -4.98
C THR A 145 18.45 -6.43 -6.34
N LEU A 146 17.47 -7.28 -6.64
CA LEU A 146 16.72 -7.28 -7.88
C LEU A 146 15.25 -7.00 -7.63
N VAL A 147 14.54 -6.66 -8.70
CA VAL A 147 13.09 -6.44 -8.66
C VAL A 147 12.41 -7.35 -9.67
N ALA A 148 11.27 -7.90 -9.27
CA ALA A 148 10.41 -8.69 -10.15
C ALA A 148 9.21 -7.85 -10.62
N GLU A 149 9.00 -7.78 -11.92
CA GLU A 149 7.80 -7.24 -12.53
C GLU A 149 6.93 -8.40 -13.04
N VAL A 150 5.91 -8.75 -12.26
CA VAL A 150 5.08 -9.94 -12.49
C VAL A 150 3.85 -9.56 -13.31
N ALA A 151 3.73 -10.14 -14.50
CA ALA A 151 2.53 -10.04 -15.32
C ALA A 151 1.50 -11.10 -14.93
N GLY A 152 0.22 -10.81 -15.17
CA GLY A 152 -0.85 -11.81 -15.08
C GLY A 152 -1.58 -11.88 -13.74
N LEU A 153 -1.26 -11.01 -12.79
CA LEU A 153 -2.07 -10.84 -11.57
C LEU A 153 -3.50 -10.38 -11.92
N PRO A 154 -4.52 -10.73 -11.12
CA PRO A 154 -5.90 -10.41 -11.44
C PRO A 154 -6.08 -8.89 -11.54
N ASP A 155 -6.18 -8.38 -12.75
CA ASP A 155 -6.88 -7.14 -13.03
C ASP A 155 -8.28 -7.52 -13.54
N THR A 156 -9.25 -6.62 -13.40
CA THR A 156 -10.67 -6.89 -13.74
C THR A 156 -10.91 -7.13 -15.25
N LYS A 157 -9.85 -7.23 -16.06
CA LYS A 157 -9.88 -7.29 -17.53
C LYS A 157 -9.10 -8.47 -18.13
N ALA A 158 -8.35 -9.23 -17.34
CA ALA A 158 -7.62 -10.38 -17.87
C ALA A 158 -8.59 -11.44 -18.41
N ALA A 159 -8.53 -11.71 -19.71
CA ALA A 159 -9.27 -12.82 -20.31
C ALA A 159 -8.82 -14.12 -19.66
N SER A 160 -9.77 -14.89 -19.13
CA SER A 160 -9.52 -16.23 -18.60
C SER A 160 -8.96 -17.10 -19.73
N GLY A 161 -7.68 -17.44 -19.63
CA GLY A 161 -6.97 -18.20 -20.64
C GLY A 161 -5.63 -18.70 -20.12
N THR A 162 -5.25 -19.89 -20.54
CA THR A 162 -4.02 -20.64 -20.25
C THR A 162 -2.75 -19.99 -20.81
N ALA A 163 -2.60 -18.66 -20.70
CA ALA A 163 -1.34 -18.01 -21.02
C ALA A 163 -0.39 -18.17 -19.83
N ASP A 164 0.83 -18.63 -20.10
CA ASP A 164 1.91 -18.60 -19.12
C ASP A 164 2.19 -17.15 -18.72
N SER A 165 2.36 -16.93 -17.41
CA SER A 165 2.76 -15.64 -16.88
C SER A 165 4.26 -15.44 -17.07
N SER A 166 4.70 -14.19 -17.03
CA SER A 166 6.12 -13.85 -17.08
C SER A 166 6.51 -12.96 -15.91
N VAL A 167 7.73 -13.17 -15.43
CA VAL A 167 8.39 -12.28 -14.48
C VAL A 167 9.58 -11.66 -15.18
N LEU A 168 9.58 -10.34 -15.34
CA LEU A 168 10.78 -9.63 -15.76
C LEU A 168 11.59 -9.33 -14.50
N VAL A 169 12.85 -9.73 -14.51
CA VAL A 169 13.79 -9.41 -13.45
C VAL A 169 14.54 -8.15 -13.86
N ARG A 170 14.52 -7.14 -13.00
CA ARG A 170 15.07 -5.82 -13.26
C ARG A 170 16.17 -5.46 -12.26
N ASP A 171 17.16 -4.70 -12.73
CA ASP A 171 18.09 -3.99 -11.85
C ASP A 171 17.44 -2.67 -11.37
N PRO A 172 17.21 -2.46 -10.06
CA PRO A 172 16.64 -1.22 -9.52
C PRO A 172 17.46 0.05 -9.70
N ALA A 173 18.73 -0.03 -10.08
CA ALA A 173 19.54 1.14 -10.35
C ALA A 173 19.14 1.84 -11.66
N ASP A 174 18.85 1.07 -12.71
CA ASP A 174 18.61 1.60 -14.07
C ASP A 174 17.40 1.00 -14.80
N TRP A 175 16.68 0.07 -14.17
CA TRP A 175 15.53 -0.65 -14.71
C TRP A 175 15.79 -1.49 -15.96
N THR A 176 17.04 -1.83 -16.23
CA THR A 176 17.36 -2.78 -17.30
C THR A 176 16.79 -4.18 -16.99
N THR A 177 16.33 -4.88 -18.02
CA THR A 177 15.89 -6.29 -17.87
C THR A 177 17.12 -7.19 -17.83
N GLU A 178 17.31 -7.86 -16.70
CA GLU A 178 18.34 -8.87 -16.50
C GLU A 178 17.95 -10.22 -17.12
N ARG A 179 16.67 -10.58 -17.00
CA ARG A 179 16.10 -11.82 -17.55
C ARG A 179 14.59 -11.83 -17.49
N GLU A 180 13.99 -12.75 -18.24
CA GLU A 180 12.58 -13.10 -18.14
C GLU A 180 12.43 -14.54 -17.62
N LEU A 181 11.56 -14.75 -16.63
CA LEU A 181 11.20 -16.06 -16.12
C LEU A 181 9.79 -16.43 -16.62
N LYS A 182 9.64 -17.62 -17.20
CA LYS A 182 8.34 -18.15 -17.62
C LYS A 182 7.72 -18.93 -16.47
N VAL A 183 6.54 -18.49 -16.03
CA VAL A 183 5.80 -19.08 -14.92
C VAL A 183 4.61 -19.84 -15.51
N PRO A 184 4.50 -21.16 -15.27
CA PRO A 184 3.38 -21.94 -15.80
C PRO A 184 2.02 -21.44 -15.31
N GLY A 185 1.15 -21.08 -16.26
CA GLY A 185 -0.20 -20.59 -16.00
C GLY A 185 -0.28 -19.13 -15.49
N THR A 186 -1.50 -18.69 -15.20
CA THR A 186 -1.80 -17.32 -14.75
C THR A 186 -1.49 -17.16 -13.27
N VAL A 187 -0.59 -16.23 -12.93
CA VAL A 187 -0.23 -15.89 -11.55
C VAL A 187 -1.39 -15.11 -10.92
N THR A 188 -1.98 -15.62 -9.86
CA THR A 188 -3.12 -15.00 -9.16
C THR A 188 -2.73 -14.42 -7.80
N LEU A 189 -1.64 -14.90 -7.21
CA LEU A 189 -1.08 -14.43 -5.96
C LEU A 189 0.42 -14.18 -6.16
N ALA A 190 0.94 -13.13 -5.54
CA ALA A 190 2.38 -12.91 -5.52
C ALA A 190 2.81 -12.16 -4.27
N ALA A 191 3.94 -12.56 -3.72
CA ALA A 191 4.53 -11.96 -2.54
C ALA A 191 6.05 -11.94 -2.65
N SER A 192 6.67 -10.97 -1.99
CA SER A 192 8.12 -10.86 -1.88
C SER A 192 8.53 -10.31 -0.53
N ASP A 193 9.82 -10.43 -0.24
CA ASP A 193 10.46 -9.84 0.93
C ASP A 193 11.84 -9.32 0.50
N ALA A 194 12.11 -8.06 0.79
CA ALA A 194 13.37 -7.39 0.51
C ALA A 194 14.59 -8.04 1.20
N ALA A 195 14.39 -9.00 2.09
CA ALA A 195 15.47 -9.82 2.65
C ALA A 195 16.08 -10.81 1.64
N SER A 196 15.41 -11.14 0.53
CA SER A 196 15.91 -12.12 -0.45
C SER A 196 15.59 -11.75 -1.91
N ASP A 197 16.39 -12.25 -2.84
CA ASP A 197 16.09 -12.18 -4.28
C ASP A 197 15.24 -13.37 -4.76
N THR A 198 14.18 -13.65 -4.02
CA THR A 198 13.20 -14.70 -4.33
C THR A 198 11.80 -14.11 -4.16
N VAL A 199 10.94 -14.38 -5.13
CA VAL A 199 9.51 -14.05 -5.04
C VAL A 199 8.69 -15.33 -5.02
N CYS A 200 7.57 -15.30 -4.31
CA CYS A 200 6.66 -16.41 -4.19
C CYS A 200 5.43 -16.12 -5.05
N LEU A 201 5.05 -17.08 -5.88
CA LEU A 201 4.00 -16.94 -6.89
C LEU A 201 2.98 -18.07 -6.72
N GLY A 202 1.70 -17.70 -6.70
CA GLY A 202 0.58 -18.64 -6.79
C GLY A 202 -0.09 -18.54 -8.14
N SER A 203 -0.39 -19.69 -8.76
CA SER A 203 -1.08 -19.77 -10.05
C SER A 203 -2.30 -20.69 -9.94
N GLY A 204 -3.44 -20.25 -10.50
CA GLY A 204 -4.73 -20.92 -10.33
C GLY A 204 -5.53 -20.33 -9.16
N SER A 205 -6.56 -21.04 -8.69
CA SER A 205 -7.41 -20.53 -7.61
C SER A 205 -7.88 -21.63 -6.67
N GLY A 206 -8.17 -21.21 -5.44
CA GLY A 206 -8.64 -22.04 -4.35
C GLY A 206 -7.79 -23.29 -4.12
N THR A 207 -8.43 -24.45 -4.06
CA THR A 207 -7.75 -25.76 -3.88
C THR A 207 -6.86 -26.19 -5.04
N GLY A 208 -7.00 -25.57 -6.22
CA GLY A 208 -6.20 -25.83 -7.41
C GLY A 208 -4.94 -24.95 -7.49
N THR A 209 -4.72 -24.06 -6.52
CA THR A 209 -3.60 -23.11 -6.53
C THR A 209 -2.27 -23.84 -6.43
N LYS A 210 -1.40 -23.62 -7.40
CA LYS A 210 -0.01 -24.09 -7.41
C LYS A 210 0.89 -22.98 -6.89
N ILE A 211 1.76 -23.30 -5.94
CA ILE A 211 2.72 -22.33 -5.39
C ILE A 211 4.11 -22.62 -5.94
N SER A 212 4.87 -21.58 -6.22
CA SER A 212 6.26 -21.66 -6.64
C SER A 212 7.10 -20.54 -6.02
N ALA A 213 8.38 -20.84 -5.77
CA ALA A 213 9.39 -19.86 -5.41
C ALA A 213 10.29 -19.61 -6.63
N ALA A 214 10.36 -18.36 -7.08
CA ALA A 214 11.15 -17.93 -8.23
C ALA A 214 12.36 -17.11 -7.75
N ARG A 215 13.56 -17.66 -7.94
CA ARG A 215 14.82 -16.99 -7.62
C ARG A 215 15.20 -16.03 -8.74
N LEU A 216 15.27 -14.75 -8.42
CA LEU A 216 15.54 -13.69 -9.38
C LEU A 216 16.98 -13.72 -9.90
N THR A 217 17.92 -14.15 -9.04
CA THR A 217 19.37 -14.16 -9.34
C THR A 217 19.77 -15.15 -10.44
N ASP A 218 19.25 -16.37 -10.41
CA ASP A 218 19.58 -17.40 -11.40
C ASP A 218 18.40 -17.83 -12.27
N GLY A 219 17.19 -17.33 -11.98
CA GLY A 219 15.97 -17.65 -12.70
C GLY A 219 15.36 -19.00 -12.38
N ARG A 220 15.85 -19.70 -11.34
CA ARG A 220 15.30 -21.00 -10.96
C ARG A 220 13.91 -20.84 -10.34
N ILE A 221 12.93 -21.54 -10.91
CA ILE A 221 11.58 -21.67 -10.35
C ILE A 221 11.44 -23.07 -9.74
N THR A 222 11.00 -23.11 -8.47
CA THR A 222 10.79 -24.37 -7.74
C THR A 222 9.32 -24.43 -7.31
N SER A 223 8.61 -25.47 -7.75
CA SER A 223 7.25 -25.72 -7.28
C SER A 223 7.25 -26.20 -5.84
N VAL A 224 6.23 -25.79 -5.10
CA VAL A 224 6.06 -26.06 -3.69
C VAL A 224 4.81 -26.88 -3.47
N ARG A 225 4.88 -27.81 -2.52
CA ARG A 225 3.75 -28.64 -2.15
C ARG A 225 2.77 -27.85 -1.29
N VAL A 226 1.57 -27.64 -1.81
CA VAL A 226 0.42 -27.17 -1.01
C VAL A 226 -0.27 -28.38 -0.37
N PRO A 227 -0.65 -28.32 0.92
CA PRO A 227 -1.42 -29.39 1.54
C PRO A 227 -2.74 -29.66 0.79
N SER A 228 -3.05 -30.93 0.58
CA SER A 228 -4.28 -31.35 -0.09
C SER A 228 -5.51 -30.86 0.68
N GLY A 229 -6.47 -30.26 -0.03
CA GLY A 229 -7.72 -29.76 0.57
C GLY A 229 -7.61 -28.41 1.24
N LEU A 230 -6.46 -27.72 1.15
CA LEU A 230 -6.33 -26.32 1.54
C LEU A 230 -6.84 -25.42 0.40
N ASP A 231 -7.82 -24.58 0.71
CA ASP A 231 -8.29 -23.51 -0.15
C ASP A 231 -7.40 -22.29 0.07
N VAL A 232 -6.42 -22.08 -0.82
CA VAL A 232 -5.42 -21.01 -0.68
C VAL A 232 -6.09 -19.65 -0.87
N GLN A 233 -5.89 -18.78 0.12
CA GLN A 233 -6.50 -17.45 0.21
C GLN A 233 -5.46 -16.35 0.11
N ASP A 234 -4.26 -16.56 0.65
CA ASP A 234 -3.19 -15.57 0.61
C ASP A 234 -1.79 -16.18 0.71
N LEU A 235 -0.76 -15.37 0.42
CA LEU A 235 0.64 -15.77 0.31
C LEU A 235 1.57 -14.70 0.90
N ALA A 236 2.53 -15.13 1.73
CA ALA A 236 3.69 -14.32 2.11
C ALA A 236 4.99 -15.02 1.66
N CYS A 237 6.09 -14.26 1.57
CA CYS A 237 7.38 -14.76 1.07
C CYS A 237 8.58 -14.38 1.93
N PRO A 238 8.55 -14.60 3.27
CA PRO A 238 9.63 -14.20 4.16
C PRO A 238 10.96 -14.83 3.73
N SER A 239 11.94 -13.98 3.39
CA SER A 239 13.26 -14.38 2.91
C SER A 239 13.23 -15.46 1.80
N GLY A 240 12.20 -15.45 0.96
CA GLY A 240 12.07 -16.36 -0.18
C GLY A 240 11.45 -17.72 0.14
N HIS A 241 11.02 -17.94 1.39
CA HIS A 241 10.33 -19.16 1.81
C HIS A 241 8.81 -18.93 1.77
N PRO A 242 8.04 -19.64 0.92
CA PRO A 242 6.60 -19.42 0.84
C PRO A 242 5.88 -19.75 2.15
N VAL A 243 5.01 -18.82 2.56
CA VAL A 243 4.00 -19.01 3.62
C VAL A 243 2.63 -18.97 2.96
N VAL A 244 2.01 -20.14 2.83
CA VAL A 244 0.73 -20.31 2.14
C VAL A 244 -0.38 -20.34 3.19
N VAL A 245 -1.37 -19.45 3.07
CA VAL A 245 -2.48 -19.36 4.02
C VAL A 245 -3.78 -19.71 3.35
N GLY A 246 -4.62 -20.47 4.04
CA GLY A 246 -5.92 -20.86 3.53
C GLY A 246 -6.82 -21.50 4.58
N SER A 247 -8.02 -21.86 4.16
CA SER A 247 -8.98 -22.62 4.99
C SER A 247 -9.24 -24.00 4.40
N PRO A 248 -9.68 -25.00 5.18
CA PRO A 248 -10.05 -26.30 4.63
C PRO A 248 -11.24 -26.20 3.65
N ALA A 249 -11.10 -26.81 2.47
CA ALA A 249 -12.09 -26.74 1.37
C ALA A 249 -13.47 -27.31 1.72
N SER A 250 -13.55 -28.25 2.67
CA SER A 250 -14.81 -28.83 3.16
C SER A 250 -15.45 -28.01 4.29
N GLY A 251 -14.89 -26.85 4.63
CA GLY A 251 -15.50 -25.90 5.54
C GLY A 251 -16.67 -25.21 4.86
N ALA A 252 -17.91 -25.53 5.27
CA ALA A 252 -19.04 -24.64 5.04
C ALA A 252 -18.65 -23.19 5.42
N PRO A 253 -19.16 -22.17 4.70
CA PRO A 253 -18.79 -20.77 4.92
C PRO A 253 -18.88 -20.47 6.42
N GLY A 254 -17.73 -20.18 7.02
CA GLY A 254 -17.56 -19.94 8.46
C GLY A 254 -18.45 -20.82 9.34
N LYS A 255 -17.98 -22.03 9.71
CA LYS A 255 -18.53 -22.63 10.94
C LYS A 255 -18.36 -21.59 12.05
N SER A 256 -19.46 -21.00 12.50
CA SER A 256 -19.52 -20.12 13.65
C SER A 256 -18.79 -20.80 14.80
N GLY A 257 -17.65 -20.25 15.18
CA GLY A 257 -16.70 -20.90 16.09
C GLY A 257 -15.48 -20.02 16.32
N ALA A 258 -14.72 -20.32 17.37
CA ALA A 258 -13.50 -19.61 17.66
C ALA A 258 -12.47 -19.81 16.53
N VAL A 259 -11.82 -18.72 16.11
CA VAL A 259 -10.74 -18.77 15.11
C VAL A 259 -9.57 -19.59 15.63
N LYS A 260 -9.20 -20.62 14.88
CA LYS A 260 -8.01 -21.44 15.15
C LYS A 260 -7.05 -21.35 13.98
N VAL A 261 -5.78 -21.18 14.30
CA VAL A 261 -4.69 -21.14 13.31
C VAL A 261 -3.79 -22.33 13.59
N ALA A 262 -3.55 -23.15 12.56
CA ALA A 262 -2.65 -24.29 12.64
C ALA A 262 -1.54 -24.13 11.61
N LEU A 263 -0.31 -24.36 12.03
CA LEU A 263 0.87 -24.27 11.17
C LEU A 263 1.42 -25.67 10.88
N ARG A 264 1.74 -25.92 9.62
CA ARG A 264 2.51 -27.07 9.16
C ARG A 264 3.74 -26.56 8.42
N ARG A 265 4.93 -26.98 8.87
CA ARG A 265 6.18 -26.71 8.16
C ARG A 265 6.60 -27.91 7.35
N ASP A 266 6.92 -27.66 6.09
CA ASP A 266 7.65 -28.57 5.23
C ASP A 266 8.98 -27.88 4.83
N ALA A 267 9.90 -28.60 4.19
CA ALA A 267 11.22 -28.06 3.84
C ALA A 267 11.13 -26.87 2.87
N ASP A 268 10.16 -26.91 1.96
CA ASP A 268 10.05 -25.96 0.84
C ASP A 268 8.97 -24.88 1.06
N ALA A 269 8.14 -25.01 2.10
CA ALA A 269 7.14 -24.01 2.50
C ALA A 269 6.56 -24.23 3.89
N THR A 270 5.90 -23.19 4.37
CA THR A 270 5.05 -23.23 5.56
C THR A 270 3.59 -23.07 5.12
N ALA A 271 2.73 -23.99 5.53
CA ALA A 271 1.29 -23.88 5.32
C ALA A 271 0.60 -23.48 6.62
N VAL A 272 -0.32 -22.52 6.54
CA VAL A 272 -1.14 -22.05 7.64
C VAL A 272 -2.61 -22.30 7.31
N SER A 273 -3.27 -23.12 8.12
CA SER A 273 -4.69 -23.40 8.00
C SER A 273 -5.47 -22.58 9.01
N VAL A 274 -6.52 -21.92 8.55
CA VAL A 274 -7.44 -21.12 9.36
C VAL A 274 -8.79 -21.82 9.42
N ASP A 275 -9.24 -22.12 10.64
CA ASP A 275 -10.59 -22.61 10.93
C ASP A 275 -11.41 -21.53 11.63
N GLY A 276 -12.71 -21.44 11.31
CA GLY A 276 -13.65 -20.52 11.97
C GLY A 276 -13.69 -19.10 11.37
N GLY A 277 -13.04 -18.87 10.24
CA GLY A 277 -13.05 -17.58 9.53
C GLY A 277 -12.41 -17.67 8.14
N ARG A 278 -12.31 -16.53 7.46
CA ARG A 278 -11.59 -16.37 6.18
C ARG A 278 -10.27 -15.64 6.44
N ALA A 279 -9.16 -16.14 5.92
CA ALA A 279 -7.90 -15.43 5.96
C ALA A 279 -7.92 -14.35 4.87
N ASP A 280 -7.84 -13.09 5.29
CA ASP A 280 -7.94 -11.93 4.41
C ASP A 280 -6.57 -11.34 4.07
N ALA A 281 -5.61 -11.43 4.99
CA ALA A 281 -4.24 -10.99 4.78
C ALA A 281 -3.26 -11.82 5.61
N VAL A 282 -2.07 -12.07 5.08
CA VAL A 282 -0.92 -12.63 5.82
C VAL A 282 0.30 -11.73 5.68
N ALA A 283 1.01 -11.57 6.78
CA ALA A 283 2.36 -11.06 6.77
C ALA A 283 3.24 -12.01 7.59
N ALA A 284 4.48 -12.20 7.13
CA ALA A 284 5.43 -13.03 7.85
C ALA A 284 6.75 -12.29 8.01
N THR A 285 7.26 -12.34 9.23
CA THR A 285 8.65 -12.02 9.56
C THR A 285 9.43 -13.33 9.63
N GLY A 286 10.77 -13.26 9.70
CA GLY A 286 11.59 -14.47 9.86
C GLY A 286 11.26 -15.29 11.13
N SER A 287 10.64 -14.68 12.14
CA SER A 287 10.34 -15.32 13.43
C SER A 287 8.84 -15.56 13.69
N SER A 288 7.94 -14.81 13.05
CA SER A 288 6.50 -14.92 13.29
C SER A 288 5.68 -14.72 12.03
N ILE A 289 4.51 -15.37 12.00
CA ILE A 289 3.50 -15.20 10.94
C ILE A 289 2.27 -14.59 11.59
N VAL A 290 1.77 -13.50 11.01
CA VAL A 290 0.53 -12.85 11.44
C VAL A 290 -0.51 -13.01 10.34
N VAL A 291 -1.67 -13.55 10.74
CA VAL A 291 -2.81 -13.73 9.84
C VAL A 291 -3.96 -12.85 10.33
N ALA A 292 -4.53 -12.07 9.42
CA ALA A 292 -5.79 -11.37 9.62
C ALA A 292 -6.95 -12.27 9.19
N VAL A 293 -7.81 -12.63 10.15
CA VAL A 293 -8.92 -13.55 9.95
C VAL A 293 -10.24 -12.84 10.16
N ALA A 294 -11.04 -12.71 9.10
CA ALA A 294 -12.41 -12.23 9.20
C ALA A 294 -13.31 -13.30 9.83
N ALA A 295 -13.93 -12.96 10.96
CA ALA A 295 -14.82 -13.86 11.70
C ALA A 295 -15.86 -13.06 12.51
N GLY A 296 -17.15 -13.40 12.34
CA GLY A 296 -18.22 -12.86 13.18
C GLY A 296 -18.41 -11.34 13.11
N GLY A 297 -18.05 -10.71 11.99
CA GLY A 297 -18.13 -9.26 11.80
C GLY A 297 -16.92 -8.47 12.33
N ASP A 298 -15.95 -9.18 12.92
CA ASP A 298 -14.68 -8.66 13.38
C ASP A 298 -13.53 -9.23 12.54
N THR A 299 -12.33 -8.67 12.70
CA THR A 299 -11.08 -9.24 12.20
C THR A 299 -10.21 -9.61 13.39
N GLU A 300 -9.79 -10.86 13.48
CA GLU A 300 -8.81 -11.32 14.46
C GLU A 300 -7.41 -11.34 13.83
N LEU A 301 -6.46 -10.68 14.46
CA LEU A 301 -5.05 -10.87 14.15
C LEU A 301 -4.50 -11.96 15.05
N VAL A 302 -3.95 -13.01 14.45
CA VAL A 302 -3.32 -14.12 15.17
C VAL A 302 -1.86 -14.19 14.77
N GLU A 303 -0.96 -14.00 15.74
CA GLU A 303 0.47 -14.18 15.57
C GLU A 303 0.88 -15.56 16.05
N VAL A 304 1.58 -16.30 15.18
CA VAL A 304 2.14 -17.60 15.49
C VAL A 304 3.65 -17.58 15.31
N ASP A 305 4.35 -18.29 16.18
CA ASP A 305 5.78 -18.55 16.04
C ASP A 305 6.02 -19.33 14.75
N ALA A 306 6.84 -18.78 13.85
CA ALA A 306 7.08 -19.39 12.55
C ALA A 306 7.81 -20.73 12.64
N THR A 307 8.46 -21.03 13.79
CA THR A 307 9.26 -22.24 14.09
C THR A 307 8.48 -23.31 14.86
N THR A 308 7.62 -22.95 15.80
CA THR A 308 6.90 -23.92 16.62
C THR A 308 5.41 -24.02 16.26
N GLY A 309 4.88 -23.06 15.50
CA GLY A 309 3.44 -22.95 15.23
C GLY A 309 2.61 -22.59 16.45
N LYS A 310 3.26 -22.20 17.55
CA LYS A 310 2.57 -21.81 18.79
C LYS A 310 2.03 -20.40 18.61
N GLU A 311 0.76 -20.19 18.98
CA GLU A 311 0.21 -18.85 19.09
C GLU A 311 1.00 -18.04 20.13
N LEU A 312 1.54 -16.91 19.68
CA LEU A 312 2.28 -15.96 20.50
C LEU A 312 1.33 -14.91 21.05
N HIS A 313 0.55 -14.30 20.16
CA HIS A 313 -0.30 -13.18 20.47
C HIS A 313 -1.58 -13.20 19.63
N ARG A 314 -2.62 -12.55 20.14
CA ARG A 314 -3.89 -12.37 19.46
C ARG A 314 -4.49 -11.03 19.81
N ALA A 315 -5.04 -10.35 18.80
CA ALA A 315 -5.82 -9.14 18.99
C ALA A 315 -7.06 -9.16 18.10
N ARG A 316 -8.08 -8.40 18.51
CA ARG A 316 -9.34 -8.30 17.77
C ARG A 316 -9.59 -6.85 17.37
N VAL A 317 -9.83 -6.64 16.09
CA VAL A 317 -10.30 -5.37 15.52
C VAL A 317 -11.81 -5.44 15.37
N LYS A 318 -12.52 -4.76 16.26
CA LYS A 318 -13.99 -4.79 16.30
C LYS A 318 -14.62 -4.08 15.10
N GLY A 319 -15.66 -4.70 14.53
CA GLY A 319 -16.45 -4.13 13.43
C GLY A 319 -15.69 -3.95 12.12
N LEU A 320 -14.57 -4.68 11.96
CA LEU A 320 -13.87 -4.78 10.68
C LEU A 320 -14.20 -6.15 10.08
N THR A 321 -15.05 -6.17 9.05
CA THR A 321 -15.56 -7.42 8.46
C THR A 321 -14.63 -8.08 7.46
N GLY A 322 -13.57 -7.36 7.07
CA GLY A 322 -12.44 -7.90 6.34
C GLY A 322 -11.31 -6.90 6.20
N SER A 323 -10.08 -7.40 6.13
CA SER A 323 -8.89 -6.60 5.86
C SER A 323 -8.54 -6.64 4.39
N LEU A 324 -7.98 -5.55 3.88
CA LEU A 324 -7.44 -5.48 2.52
C LEU A 324 -5.94 -5.79 2.48
N ASP A 325 -5.22 -5.48 3.57
CA ASP A 325 -3.78 -5.71 3.69
C ASP A 325 -3.30 -5.61 5.14
N LEU A 326 -2.08 -6.08 5.39
CA LEU A 326 -1.41 -6.09 6.68
C LEU A 326 0.07 -5.66 6.55
N THR A 327 0.45 -4.55 7.18
CA THR A 327 1.85 -4.07 7.18
C THR A 327 2.43 -4.01 8.59
N HIS A 328 3.63 -4.56 8.77
CA HIS A 328 4.38 -4.41 10.02
C HIS A 328 5.09 -3.06 10.09
N THR A 329 5.02 -2.39 11.25
CA THR A 329 5.76 -1.16 11.54
C THR A 329 6.36 -1.21 12.94
N SER A 330 7.29 -0.33 13.26
CA SER A 330 7.85 -0.21 14.61
C SER A 330 6.81 0.14 15.68
N ALA A 331 5.66 0.70 15.30
CA ALA A 331 4.58 1.07 16.21
C ALA A 331 3.50 -0.03 16.34
N GLY A 332 3.70 -1.18 15.70
CA GLY A 332 2.76 -2.29 15.62
C GLY A 332 2.30 -2.57 14.20
N TRP A 333 1.24 -3.37 14.09
CA TRP A 333 0.66 -3.83 12.83
C TRP A 333 -0.39 -2.85 12.33
N LEU A 334 -0.33 -2.51 11.04
CA LEU A 334 -1.37 -1.75 10.37
C LEU A 334 -2.29 -2.71 9.63
N VAL A 335 -3.57 -2.69 9.99
CA VAL A 335 -4.63 -3.43 9.29
C VAL A 335 -5.40 -2.44 8.43
N TYR A 336 -5.37 -2.66 7.12
CA TYR A 336 -6.00 -1.77 6.16
C TYR A 336 -7.44 -2.20 5.88
N ALA A 337 -8.32 -1.21 5.82
CA ALA A 337 -9.69 -1.33 5.35
C ALA A 337 -9.93 -0.30 4.25
N GLU A 338 -11.11 -0.32 3.64
CA GLU A 338 -11.43 0.56 2.51
C GLU A 338 -11.14 2.04 2.78
N ASN A 339 -11.47 2.56 3.96
CA ASN A 339 -11.33 3.99 4.28
C ASN A 339 -10.67 4.25 5.65
N THR A 340 -10.15 3.22 6.30
CA THR A 340 -9.52 3.34 7.62
C THR A 340 -8.31 2.45 7.74
N VAL A 341 -7.42 2.81 8.66
CA VAL A 341 -6.32 1.95 9.10
C VAL A 341 -6.46 1.75 10.59
N THR A 342 -6.28 0.51 11.05
CA THR A 342 -6.21 0.21 12.47
C THR A 342 -4.79 -0.20 12.82
N ARG A 343 -4.12 0.59 13.68
CA ARG A 343 -2.86 0.19 14.30
C ARG A 343 -3.15 -0.76 15.46
N VAL A 344 -2.52 -1.93 15.47
CA VAL A 344 -2.68 -2.96 16.48
C VAL A 344 -1.32 -3.32 17.08
N ASP A 345 -1.23 -3.23 18.41
CA ASP A 345 -0.15 -3.81 19.19
C ASP A 345 -0.61 -5.21 19.64
N LEU A 346 -0.01 -6.26 19.09
CA LEU A 346 -0.38 -7.64 19.39
C LEU A 346 0.00 -8.07 20.80
N THR A 347 1.09 -7.54 21.35
CA THR A 347 1.54 -7.88 22.70
C THR A 347 0.60 -7.33 23.77
N THR A 348 0.06 -6.12 23.56
CA THR A 348 -0.89 -5.51 24.51
C THR A 348 -2.35 -5.68 24.13
N GLY A 349 -2.64 -6.12 22.90
CA GLY A 349 -3.98 -6.20 22.32
C GLY A 349 -4.62 -4.83 22.04
N LYS A 350 -3.88 -3.72 22.20
CA LYS A 350 -4.41 -2.38 22.00
C LYS A 350 -4.53 -2.08 20.52
N ALA A 351 -5.70 -1.57 20.12
CA ALA A 351 -5.97 -1.15 18.75
C ALA A 351 -6.37 0.34 18.72
N LYS A 352 -5.90 1.07 17.72
CA LYS A 352 -6.29 2.45 17.45
C LYS A 352 -6.59 2.63 15.96
N ARG A 353 -7.87 2.88 15.66
CA ARG A 353 -8.35 3.18 14.31
C ARG A 353 -8.18 4.67 14.01
N PHE A 354 -7.86 4.98 12.76
CA PHE A 354 -7.85 6.32 12.20
C PHE A 354 -8.23 6.28 10.72
N ASP A 355 -8.76 7.39 10.23
CA ASP A 355 -9.30 7.48 8.89
C ASP A 355 -8.20 7.68 7.84
N LEU A 356 -8.42 7.09 6.66
CA LEU A 356 -7.73 7.47 5.45
C LEU A 356 -8.44 8.68 4.81
N PRO A 357 -7.71 9.56 4.11
CA PRO A 357 -8.32 10.69 3.40
C PRO A 357 -9.28 10.30 2.26
N GLY A 358 -9.32 9.03 1.85
CA GLY A 358 -10.16 8.50 0.77
C GLY A 358 -10.20 6.98 0.75
N THR A 359 -10.75 6.42 -0.33
CA THR A 359 -10.88 4.97 -0.54
C THR A 359 -9.55 4.37 -0.95
N LEU A 360 -9.04 3.37 -0.22
CA LEU A 360 -7.81 2.66 -0.47
C LEU A 360 -7.83 2.01 -1.87
N LEU A 361 -6.71 2.15 -2.57
CA LEU A 361 -6.43 1.52 -3.85
C LEU A 361 -5.34 0.45 -3.72
N ASP A 362 -4.30 0.73 -2.92
CA ASP A 362 -3.15 -0.15 -2.64
C ASP A 362 -2.39 0.34 -1.39
N SER A 363 -1.64 -0.53 -0.71
CA SER A 363 -0.85 -0.22 0.50
C SER A 363 0.49 -0.94 0.59
#